data_AF-A0A3N0ZS50-F1
#
_entry.id   AF-A0A3N0ZS50-F1
#
_cell.length_a   1.000
_cell.length_b   1.000
_cell.length_c   1.000
_cell.angle_alpha   90.00
_cell.angle_beta   90.00
_cell.angle_gamma   90.00
#
_symmetry.space_group_name_H-M   'P 1'
#
loop_
_entity.id
_entity.type
_entity.pdbx_description
1 polymer ?
#
loop_
_entity_poly.entity_id
_entity_poly.type
_entity_poly.pdbx_seq_one_letter_code
_entity_poly.pdbx_strand_id
1 'polypeptide(L)'
;LAYLNDKGGRLNFSTSILQAMCVDSTIIPFVTNDINMSFGCYGCRDATDAKSGEAILGFPGNKLDMVIKNLKYLKSKAIDRSREKLVYKSFCYRIGEN
;
A
#
# COMPACT_ATOMS: atom_id res chain seq x y z
N LEU A 1 -4.72 0.00 -2.60
CA LEU A 1 -5.97 0.48 -3.25
C LEU A 1 -6.28 -0.24 -4.55
N ALA A 2 -5.38 -0.29 -5.53
CA ALA A 2 -5.66 -0.95 -6.81
C ALA A 2 -6.06 -2.43 -6.67
N TYR A 3 -5.33 -3.19 -5.86
CA TYR A 3 -5.65 -4.59 -5.57
C TYR A 3 -7.02 -4.78 -4.88
N LEU A 4 -7.34 -3.91 -3.91
CA LEU A 4 -8.60 -3.93 -3.17
C LEU A 4 -9.79 -3.48 -4.02
N ASN A 5 -9.57 -2.61 -5.00
CA ASN A 5 -10.62 -2.19 -5.93
C ASN A 5 -11.14 -3.36 -6.76
N ASP A 6 -10.27 -4.34 -7.02
CA ASP A 6 -10.58 -5.56 -7.76
C ASP A 6 -11.14 -6.67 -6.86
N LYS A 7 -10.37 -7.05 -5.84
CA LYS A 7 -10.70 -8.17 -4.94
C LYS A 7 -11.87 -7.85 -4.01
N GLY A 8 -12.03 -6.58 -3.63
CA GLY A 8 -12.95 -6.16 -2.58
C GLY A 8 -12.57 -6.68 -1.19
N GLY A 9 -13.47 -6.48 -0.23
CA GLY A 9 -13.38 -7.09 1.11
C GLY A 9 -12.24 -6.57 2.00
N ARG A 10 -11.78 -7.43 2.91
CA ARG A 10 -10.67 -7.18 3.84
C ARG A 10 -9.48 -8.06 3.49
N LEU A 11 -8.28 -7.56 3.72
CA LEU A 11 -7.03 -8.29 3.51
C LEU A 11 -6.55 -8.87 4.84
N ASN A 12 -6.00 -10.08 4.76
CA ASN A 12 -5.30 -10.70 5.86
C ASN A 12 -3.81 -10.68 5.52
N PHE A 13 -3.01 -10.10 6.40
CA PHE A 13 -1.56 -10.03 6.25
C PHE A 13 -0.92 -10.92 7.31
N SER A 14 0.18 -11.58 6.93
CA SER A 14 0.99 -12.39 7.82
C SER A 14 2.32 -11.68 8.07
N THR A 15 2.70 -11.58 9.33
CA THR A 15 3.94 -10.94 9.76
C THR A 15 4.58 -11.73 10.89
N SER A 16 5.90 -11.63 11.01
CA SER A 16 6.68 -12.23 12.11
C SER A 16 7.31 -11.14 12.99
N ILE A 17 7.85 -11.53 14.15
CA ILE A 17 8.65 -10.64 15.02
C ILE A 17 9.84 -10.08 14.25
N LEU A 18 10.49 -10.93 13.45
CA LEU A 18 11.49 -10.50 12.48
C LEU A 18 10.82 -10.37 11.10
N GLN A 19 10.57 -9.14 10.69
CA GLN A 19 9.91 -8.84 9.41
C GLN A 19 10.91 -8.85 8.25
N ALA A 20 11.32 -10.06 7.84
CA ALA A 20 12.20 -10.22 6.70
C ALA A 20 11.48 -9.79 5.41
N MET A 21 11.74 -8.56 4.95
CA MET A 21 11.12 -7.98 3.75
C MET A 21 11.23 -8.90 2.53
N CYS A 22 12.38 -9.57 2.35
CA CYS A 22 12.58 -10.51 1.25
C CYS A 22 11.58 -11.68 1.28
N VAL A 23 11.18 -12.13 2.47
CA VAL A 23 10.15 -13.17 2.63
C VAL A 23 8.76 -12.56 2.53
N ASP A 24 8.49 -11.52 3.32
CA ASP A 24 7.16 -10.93 3.46
C ASP A 24 6.65 -10.27 2.17
N SER A 25 7.53 -9.63 1.39
CA SER A 25 7.16 -8.86 0.19
C SER A 25 7.42 -9.61 -1.11
N THR A 26 8.05 -10.79 -1.07
CA THR A 26 8.40 -11.56 -2.28
C THR A 26 7.95 -13.01 -2.19
N ILE A 27 8.46 -13.77 -1.22
CA ILE A 27 8.16 -15.21 -1.11
C ILE A 27 6.70 -15.47 -0.74
N ILE A 28 6.19 -14.79 0.30
CA ILE A 28 4.79 -14.96 0.72
C ILE A 28 3.83 -14.60 -0.42
N PRO A 29 3.97 -13.45 -1.10
CA PRO A 29 3.12 -13.15 -2.25
C PRO A 29 3.23 -14.16 -3.39
N PHE A 30 4.44 -14.63 -3.69
CA PHE A 30 4.64 -15.62 -4.74
C PHE A 30 3.94 -16.94 -4.43
N VAL A 31 4.12 -17.47 -3.22
CA VAL A 31 3.60 -18.80 -2.84
C VAL A 31 2.09 -18.76 -2.59
N THR A 32 1.58 -17.72 -1.94
CA THR A 32 0.15 -17.62 -1.60
C THR A 32 -0.69 -17.06 -2.75
N ASN A 33 -0.05 -16.50 -3.77
CA ASN A 33 -0.70 -15.73 -4.84
C ASN A 33 -1.64 -14.65 -4.28
N ASP A 34 -1.33 -14.09 -3.11
CA ASP A 34 -2.03 -12.96 -2.48
C ASP A 34 -1.02 -11.86 -2.13
N ILE A 35 -1.51 -10.69 -1.74
CA ILE A 35 -0.61 -9.60 -1.32
C ILE A 35 -0.21 -9.77 0.13
N ASN A 36 0.99 -9.29 0.48
CA ASN A 36 1.44 -9.23 1.86
C ASN A 36 2.21 -7.94 2.14
N MET A 37 2.34 -7.56 3.41
CA MET A 37 3.03 -6.33 3.82
C MET A 37 4.17 -6.63 4.79
N SER A 38 5.16 -5.74 4.83
CA SER A 38 6.27 -5.77 5.77
C SER A 38 6.64 -4.36 6.20
N PHE A 39 7.04 -4.17 7.45
CA PHE A 39 7.73 -2.94 7.87
C PHE A 39 9.24 -3.03 7.70
N GLY A 40 9.76 -4.14 7.18
CA GLY A 40 11.18 -4.31 6.87
C GLY A 40 12.05 -4.61 8.08
N CYS A 41 13.02 -5.49 7.86
CA CYS A 41 14.04 -5.86 8.84
C CYS A 41 15.16 -4.81 8.88
N TYR A 42 15.96 -4.77 9.95
CA TYR A 42 17.09 -3.85 10.04
C TYR A 42 18.02 -3.96 8.82
N GLY A 43 18.43 -5.17 8.43
CA GLY A 43 19.27 -5.36 7.24
C GLY A 43 18.59 -4.94 5.93
N CYS A 44 17.27 -5.07 5.84
CA CYS A 44 16.48 -4.66 4.68
C CYS A 44 16.46 -3.14 4.55
N ARG A 45 16.37 -2.43 5.68
CA ARG A 45 16.37 -0.95 5.73
C ARG A 45 17.77 -0.36 5.56
N ASP A 46 18.81 -1.11 5.93
CA ASP A 46 20.19 -0.74 5.64
C ASP A 46 20.52 -0.93 4.15
N ALA A 47 19.98 -2.00 3.53
CA ALA A 47 20.21 -2.32 2.13
C ALA A 47 19.28 -1.58 1.13
N THR A 48 18.34 -0.76 1.60
CA THR A 48 17.37 -0.06 0.74
C THR A 48 17.12 1.37 1.24
N ASP A 49 16.52 2.22 0.41
CA ASP A 49 16.16 3.59 0.80
C ASP A 49 14.87 3.69 1.63
N ALA A 50 14.37 2.57 2.17
CA ALA A 50 13.09 2.52 2.88
C ALA A 50 13.14 3.33 4.19
N LYS A 51 12.35 4.39 4.29
CA LYS A 51 12.33 5.31 5.44
C LYS A 51 11.53 4.76 6.62
N SER A 52 11.81 5.26 7.82
CA SER A 52 11.19 4.78 9.08
C SER A 52 9.65 4.85 9.12
N GLY A 53 9.01 5.65 8.27
CA GLY A 53 7.55 5.76 8.15
C GLY A 53 6.95 4.97 6.99
N GLU A 54 7.77 4.22 6.25
CA GLU A 54 7.35 3.49 5.06
C GLU A 54 7.13 2.01 5.35
N ALA A 55 6.08 1.47 4.75
CA ALA A 55 5.78 0.05 4.72
C ALA A 55 5.96 -0.46 3.28
N ILE A 56 6.44 -1.68 3.16
CA ILE A 56 6.62 -2.36 1.89
C ILE A 56 5.43 -3.28 1.66
N LEU A 57 4.89 -3.24 0.44
CA LEU A 57 3.80 -4.11 0.01
C LEU A 57 4.29 -4.99 -1.15
N GLY A 58 4.24 -6.29 -0.94
CA GLY A 58 4.49 -7.29 -1.98
C GLY A 58 3.21 -7.73 -2.66
N PHE A 59 3.29 -7.97 -3.97
CA PHE A 59 2.19 -8.57 -4.72
C PHE A 59 2.71 -9.61 -5.74
N PRO A 60 1.88 -10.61 -6.10
CA PRO A 60 2.28 -11.63 -7.05
C PRO A 60 2.43 -11.05 -8.46
N GLY A 61 3.46 -11.46 -9.20
CA GLY A 61 3.79 -10.88 -10.52
C GLY A 61 2.68 -11.00 -11.56
N ASN A 62 1.93 -12.11 -11.55
CA ASN A 62 0.76 -12.32 -12.42
C ASN A 62 -0.40 -11.34 -12.16
N LYS A 63 -0.38 -10.57 -11.07
CA LYS A 63 -1.38 -9.55 -10.74
C LYS A 63 -0.96 -8.13 -11.14
N LEU A 64 0.22 -7.97 -11.73
CA LEU A 64 0.75 -6.66 -12.14
C LEU A 64 -0.19 -5.92 -13.10
N ASP A 65 -0.70 -6.59 -14.13
CA ASP A 65 -1.57 -5.97 -15.13
C ASP A 65 -2.88 -5.45 -14.52
N MET A 66 -3.48 -6.26 -13.64
CA MET A 66 -4.67 -5.85 -12.87
C MET A 66 -4.37 -4.64 -11.99
N VAL A 67 -3.24 -4.64 -11.29
CA VAL A 67 -2.81 -3.52 -10.45
C VAL A 67 -2.64 -2.24 -11.29
N ILE A 68 -1.94 -2.32 -12.43
CA ILE A 68 -1.74 -1.17 -13.33
C ILE A 68 -3.07 -0.63 -13.85
N LYS A 69 -3.97 -1.51 -14.32
CA LYS A 69 -5.30 -1.13 -14.81
C LYS A 69 -6.09 -0.38 -13.73
N ASN A 70 -6.14 -0.93 -12.51
CA ASN A 70 -6.88 -0.33 -11.42
C ASN A 70 -6.22 0.95 -10.89
N LEU A 71 -4.89 1.08 -10.93
CA LEU A 71 -4.22 2.34 -10.62
C LEU A 71 -4.60 3.45 -11.60
N LYS A 72 -4.63 3.16 -12.92
CA LYS A 72 -5.06 4.10 -13.95
C LYS A 72 -6.52 4.52 -13.73
N TYR A 73 -7.40 3.56 -13.44
CA TYR A 73 -8.80 3.85 -13.14
C TYR A 73 -8.94 4.75 -11.89
N LEU A 74 -8.27 4.42 -10.78
CA LEU A 74 -8.35 5.22 -9.55
C LEU A 74 -7.75 6.61 -9.70
N LYS A 75 -6.72 6.76 -10.56
CA LYS A 75 -6.11 8.06 -10.89
C LYS A 75 -7.09 8.99 -11.63
N SER A 76 -8.06 8.45 -12.38
CA SER A 76 -9.04 9.28 -13.10
C SER A 76 -9.90 10.17 -12.19
N LYS A 77 -10.01 9.85 -10.90
CA LYS A 77 -10.84 10.61 -9.96
C LYS A 77 -10.44 10.46 -8.50
N ALA A 78 -10.44 9.22 -8.00
CA ALA A 78 -10.38 8.95 -6.57
C ALA A 78 -9.08 9.42 -5.91
N ILE A 79 -7.92 9.16 -6.54
CA ILE A 79 -6.62 9.49 -5.95
C ILE A 79 -6.46 11.02 -5.79
N ASP A 80 -6.73 11.78 -6.84
CA ASP A 80 -6.51 13.24 -6.82
C ASP A 80 -7.51 13.92 -5.88
N ARG A 81 -8.78 13.56 -5.97
CA ARG A 81 -9.81 14.08 -5.05
C ARG A 81 -9.50 13.79 -3.58
N SER A 82 -8.99 12.60 -3.24
CA SER A 82 -8.60 12.27 -1.87
C SER A 82 -7.37 13.06 -1.40
N ARG A 83 -6.43 13.37 -2.31
CA ARG A 83 -5.22 14.14 -2.02
C ARG A 83 -5.47 15.63 -1.87
N GLU A 84 -6.52 16.16 -2.49
CA GLU A 84 -6.93 17.57 -2.33
C GLU A 84 -7.40 17.94 -0.92
N LYS A 85 -7.75 16.92 -0.10
CA LYS A 85 -8.20 17.07 1.30
C LYS A 85 -9.37 18.06 1.46
N LEU A 86 -10.31 18.06 0.50
CA LEU A 86 -11.44 19.00 0.48
C LEU A 86 -12.23 19.04 1.79
N VAL A 87 -12.50 17.88 2.41
CA VAL A 87 -13.22 17.81 3.69
C VAL A 87 -12.46 18.49 4.82
N TYR A 88 -11.14 18.29 4.90
CA TYR A 88 -10.30 18.95 5.89
C TYR A 88 -10.29 20.47 5.69
N LYS A 89 -10.15 20.93 4.44
CA LYS A 89 -10.24 22.36 4.11
C LYS A 89 -11.60 22.96 4.49
N SER A 90 -12.69 22.26 4.20
CA SER A 90 -14.04 22.68 4.61
C SER A 90 -14.21 22.69 6.14
N PHE A 91 -13.53 21.80 6.86
CA PHE A 91 -13.53 21.79 8.32
C PHE A 91 -12.77 22.99 8.88
N CYS A 92 -11.52 23.24 8.44
CA CYS A 92 -10.71 24.39 8.83
C CYS A 92 -11.44 25.73 8.59
N TYR A 93 -12.06 25.88 7.42
CA TYR A 93 -12.87 27.06 7.09
C TYR A 93 -14.01 27.31 8.10
N ARG A 94 -14.64 26.25 8.62
CA ARG A 94 -15.75 26.37 9.58
C ARG A 94 -15.29 26.72 11.00
N ILE A 95 -14.08 26.35 11.38
CA ILE A 95 -13.55 26.62 12.72
C ILE A 95 -12.71 27.91 12.80
N GLY A 96 -12.54 28.62 11.68
CA GLY A 96 -11.81 29.89 11.64
C GLY A 96 -10.29 29.75 11.70
N GLU A 97 -9.77 28.54 11.56
CA GLU A 97 -8.34 28.27 11.41
C GLU A 97 -8.01 28.32 9.90
N ASN A 98 -7.44 29.42 9.42
CA ASN A 98 -6.87 29.55 8.07
C ASN A 98 -5.35 29.50 8.12
#